data_AF-A0A1Y3BVW3-F1
#
_entry.id   AF-A0A1Y3BVW3-F1
#
_cell.length_a   1.000
_cell.length_b   1.000
_cell.length_c   1.000
_cell.angle_alpha   90.00
_cell.angle_beta   90.00
_cell.angle_gamma   90.00
#
_symmetry.space_group_name_H-M   'P 1'
#
loop_
_entity.id
_entity.type
_entity.pdbx_description
1 polymer ?
#
loop_
_entity_poly.entity_id
_entity_poly.type
_entity_poly.pdbx_seq_one_letter_code
_entity_poly.pdbx_strand_id
1 'polypeptide(L)'
;MTSTDYDSSGQSYYGETMLHFMDLRGETSTIVGKKEGAVSAAEWLPNNNDGFIVIQGKMPALVTWYSNRAEPMFSFGELPVNGIHVNPFGTLLALTGFGNLSGNVYVWNLKTKTLISNFKAIDTTYYSWLADGIHMITATHYDRLKVANGFKVWNYLGSLVHQQDCCDDSQIQLYQIFPFDPVDRFVEPTLQAGVKGKILCQEPVKKYVPPSLRNKLPEQSKLIKPPPPKPSIKSLSNHHHNKSKPMETDPQVIKEKKLKNLRKKLQQIEQLKKIQDE
;
A
#
# COMPACT_ATOMS: atom_id res chain seq x y z
N MET A 1 -3.70 -4.25 38.45
CA MET A 1 -4.64 -5.38 38.49
C MET A 1 -4.66 -5.99 37.10
N THR A 2 -4.36 -7.28 36.98
CA THR A 2 -4.38 -7.99 35.69
C THR A 2 -5.73 -8.68 35.59
N SER A 3 -6.63 -8.17 34.76
CA SER A 3 -7.93 -8.79 34.47
C SER A 3 -7.82 -9.53 33.15
N THR A 4 -8.23 -10.80 33.11
CA THR A 4 -8.34 -11.58 31.87
C THR A 4 -9.64 -11.20 31.18
N ASP A 5 -9.55 -10.48 30.08
CA ASP A 5 -10.71 -10.14 29.27
C ASP A 5 -11.10 -11.35 28.40
N TYR A 6 -12.38 -11.72 28.42
CA TYR A 6 -12.89 -12.89 27.70
C TYR A 6 -13.57 -12.43 26.41
N ASP A 7 -12.89 -12.64 25.28
CA ASP A 7 -13.46 -12.32 23.97
C ASP A 7 -14.55 -13.32 23.58
N SER A 8 -15.81 -12.90 23.72
CA SER A 8 -16.99 -13.68 23.36
C SER A 8 -17.18 -13.82 21.84
N SER A 9 -16.47 -13.04 21.02
CA SER A 9 -16.54 -13.11 19.56
C SER A 9 -15.64 -14.21 18.97
N GLY A 10 -14.73 -14.77 19.78
CA GLY A 10 -13.78 -15.80 19.36
C GLY A 10 -12.78 -15.32 18.30
N GLN A 11 -12.64 -14.01 18.09
CA GLN A 11 -11.74 -13.43 17.09
C GLN A 11 -10.31 -13.26 17.64
N SER A 12 -10.16 -13.08 18.94
CA SER A 12 -8.88 -12.77 19.59
C SER A 12 -8.54 -13.80 20.65
N TYR A 13 -7.79 -14.84 20.28
CA TYR A 13 -7.31 -15.87 21.21
C TYR A 13 -6.20 -15.36 22.16
N TYR A 14 -5.49 -14.29 21.76
CA TYR A 14 -4.33 -13.75 22.49
C TYR A 14 -4.61 -12.39 23.16
N GLY A 15 -5.87 -12.00 23.27
CA GLY A 15 -6.28 -10.70 23.82
C GLY A 15 -6.21 -9.54 22.83
N GLU A 16 -6.60 -8.36 23.30
CA GLU A 16 -6.57 -7.11 22.54
C GLU A 16 -5.22 -6.40 22.71
N THR A 17 -4.70 -5.81 21.64
CA THR A 17 -3.50 -4.98 21.70
C THR A 17 -3.91 -3.53 21.91
N MET A 18 -3.55 -2.96 23.07
CA MET A 18 -3.82 -1.56 23.39
C MET A 18 -2.54 -0.74 23.34
N LEU A 19 -2.65 0.49 22.84
CA LEU A 19 -1.57 1.47 22.91
C LEU A 19 -1.84 2.41 24.09
N HIS A 20 -0.90 2.48 25.03
CA HIS A 20 -0.98 3.41 26.16
C HIS A 20 0.11 4.46 26.02
N PHE A 21 -0.30 5.72 26.18
CA PHE A 21 0.60 6.85 26.30
C PHE A 21 0.73 7.22 27.79
N MET A 22 1.95 7.55 28.20
CA MET A 22 2.27 7.97 29.56
C MET A 22 3.17 9.21 29.48
N ASP A 23 2.72 10.29 30.11
CA ASP A 23 3.52 11.51 30.28
C ASP A 23 4.45 11.39 31.50
N LEU A 24 5.50 12.21 31.53
CA LEU A 24 6.44 12.34 32.65
C LEU A 24 5.75 12.78 33.96
N ARG A 25 4.56 13.39 33.86
CA ARG A 25 3.72 13.79 34.99
C ARG A 25 2.92 12.63 35.59
N GLY A 26 2.95 11.45 34.96
CA GLY A 26 2.17 10.29 35.35
C GLY A 26 0.73 10.27 34.82
N GLU A 27 0.37 11.21 33.94
CA GLU A 27 -0.89 11.14 33.21
C GLU A 27 -0.82 10.03 32.16
N THR A 28 -1.83 9.16 32.13
CA THR A 28 -1.91 8.06 31.18
C THR A 28 -3.16 8.18 30.31
N SER A 29 -3.03 7.96 29.01
CA SER A 29 -4.16 7.86 28.09
C SER A 29 -4.06 6.60 27.23
N THR A 30 -5.21 5.97 26.99
CA THR A 30 -5.29 4.84 26.07
C THR A 30 -5.62 5.36 24.68
N ILE A 31 -4.77 5.07 23.71
CA ILE A 31 -4.94 5.44 22.32
C ILE A 31 -5.70 4.33 21.63
N VAL A 32 -6.96 4.60 21.32
CA VAL A 32 -7.77 3.75 20.46
C VAL A 32 -7.52 4.16 19.02
N GLY A 33 -6.70 3.40 18.31
CA GLY A 33 -6.48 3.67 16.90
C GLY A 33 -7.73 3.42 16.06
N LYS A 34 -7.82 4.09 14.91
CA LYS A 34 -8.99 4.06 14.04
C LYS A 34 -9.22 2.70 13.35
N LYS A 35 -8.19 1.84 13.35
CA LYS A 35 -8.20 0.54 12.69
C LYS A 35 -7.89 -0.55 13.71
N GLU A 36 -8.77 -1.54 13.76
CA GLU A 36 -8.60 -2.70 14.63
C GLU A 36 -7.37 -3.53 14.21
N GLY A 37 -6.68 -4.04 15.21
CA GLY A 37 -5.51 -4.91 15.07
C GLY A 37 -4.30 -4.39 15.84
N ALA A 38 -3.26 -5.23 15.87
CA ALA A 38 -2.07 -4.99 16.65
C ALA A 38 -1.29 -3.74 16.20
N VAL A 39 -0.56 -3.16 17.15
CA VAL A 39 0.46 -2.14 16.87
C VAL A 39 1.71 -2.84 16.35
N SER A 40 2.12 -2.50 15.13
CA SER A 40 3.32 -3.09 14.50
C SER A 40 4.59 -2.35 14.90
N ALA A 41 4.53 -1.03 15.01
CA ALA A 41 5.65 -0.19 15.42
C ALA A 41 5.15 1.14 15.99
N ALA A 42 5.92 1.71 16.91
CA ALA A 42 5.75 3.06 17.41
C ALA A 42 7.13 3.70 17.59
N GLU A 43 7.32 4.93 17.12
CA GLU A 43 8.59 5.64 17.19
C GLU A 43 8.37 7.12 17.52
N TRP A 44 9.17 7.63 18.45
CA TRP A 44 9.22 9.05 18.81
C TRP A 44 9.92 9.86 17.74
N LEU A 45 9.41 11.05 17.44
CA LEU A 45 10.09 11.94 16.52
C LEU A 45 11.28 12.64 17.21
N PRO A 46 12.46 12.67 16.59
CA PRO A 46 13.59 13.47 17.06
C PRO A 46 13.39 14.96 16.77
N ASN A 47 14.18 15.80 17.45
CA ASN A 47 14.38 17.23 17.20
C ASN A 47 13.09 18.07 17.12
N ASN A 48 12.65 18.69 18.22
CA ASN A 48 11.52 19.66 18.33
C ASN A 48 10.20 19.33 17.61
N ASN A 49 10.10 18.18 16.95
CA ASN A 49 8.87 17.68 16.37
C ASN A 49 8.06 17.08 17.51
N ASP A 50 6.87 17.63 17.71
CA ASP A 50 6.01 17.14 18.77
C ASP A 50 5.39 15.79 18.41
N GLY A 51 5.63 14.81 19.28
CA GLY A 51 4.91 13.55 19.30
C GLY A 51 5.62 12.36 18.67
N PHE A 52 4.83 11.40 18.23
CA PHE A 52 5.28 10.07 17.82
C PHE A 52 4.40 9.52 16.69
N ILE A 53 4.94 8.56 15.95
CA ILE A 53 4.24 7.90 14.85
C ILE A 53 3.95 6.46 15.24
N VAL A 54 2.76 5.98 14.88
CA VAL A 54 2.30 4.62 15.15
C VAL A 54 1.84 3.97 13.86
N ILE A 55 2.25 2.71 13.66
CA ILE A 55 1.69 1.80 12.66
C ILE A 55 0.76 0.83 13.38
N GLN A 56 -0.54 0.89 13.08
CA GLN A 56 -1.55 0.09 13.75
C GLN A 56 -2.53 -0.54 12.77
N GLY A 57 -2.97 -1.74 13.12
CA GLY A 57 -4.15 -2.39 12.55
C GLY A 57 -3.80 -3.43 11.50
N LYS A 58 -4.84 -4.13 11.03
CA LYS A 58 -4.68 -5.19 10.04
C LYS A 58 -4.09 -4.67 8.72
N MET A 59 -3.09 -5.38 8.20
CA MET A 59 -2.41 -5.02 6.96
C MET A 59 -3.38 -4.86 5.76
N PRO A 60 -3.27 -3.80 4.94
CA PRO A 60 -2.32 -2.67 5.04
C PRO A 60 -2.59 -1.81 6.29
N ALA A 61 -1.56 -1.57 7.11
CA ALA A 61 -1.72 -0.92 8.40
C ALA A 61 -1.91 0.59 8.25
N LEU A 62 -2.67 1.19 9.16
CA LEU A 62 -2.86 2.62 9.23
C LEU A 62 -1.66 3.25 9.93
N VAL A 63 -1.06 4.27 9.30
CA VAL A 63 0.06 5.02 9.88
C VAL A 63 -0.42 6.40 10.29
N THR A 64 -0.31 6.71 11.59
CA THR A 64 -0.81 7.96 12.17
C THR A 64 0.28 8.63 13.02
N TRP A 65 0.44 9.93 12.83
CA TRP A 65 1.24 10.81 13.67
C TRP A 65 0.36 11.37 14.78
N TYR A 66 0.75 11.13 16.03
CA TYR A 66 0.14 11.64 17.25
C TYR A 66 0.99 12.76 17.87
N SER A 67 0.34 13.70 18.55
CA SER A 67 1.01 14.75 19.34
C SER A 67 1.57 14.19 20.65
N ASN A 68 2.34 15.00 21.38
CA ASN A 68 2.75 14.72 22.76
C ASN A 68 1.60 14.57 23.77
N ARG A 69 0.35 14.80 23.34
CA ARG A 69 -0.87 14.58 24.13
C ARG A 69 -1.68 13.38 23.64
N ALA A 70 -1.08 12.54 22.80
CA ALA A 70 -1.74 11.39 22.19
C ALA A 70 -2.93 11.73 21.29
N GLU A 71 -2.97 12.94 20.73
CA GLU A 71 -4.01 13.36 19.78
C GLU A 71 -3.56 13.11 18.33
N PRO A 72 -4.38 12.52 17.46
CA PRO A 72 -3.98 12.26 16.07
C PRO A 72 -3.88 13.57 15.27
N MET A 73 -2.66 13.91 14.83
CA MET A 73 -2.39 15.14 14.07
C MET A 73 -2.42 14.94 12.55
N PHE A 74 -1.93 13.80 12.07
CA PHE A 74 -1.84 13.51 10.64
C PHE A 74 -1.92 12.01 10.38
N SER A 75 -2.57 11.63 9.27
CA SER A 75 -2.61 10.25 8.80
C SER A 75 -1.87 10.14 7.48
N PHE A 76 -0.88 9.26 7.40
CA PHE A 76 -0.17 8.96 6.16
C PHE A 76 -0.95 7.98 5.27
N GLY A 77 -2.11 7.50 5.75
CA GLY A 77 -2.96 6.54 5.06
C GLY A 77 -2.66 5.09 5.42
N GLU A 78 -3.30 4.18 4.70
CA GLU A 78 -3.08 2.74 4.84
C GLU A 78 -1.95 2.28 3.93
N LEU A 79 -0.89 1.75 4.52
CA LEU A 79 0.32 1.36 3.79
C LEU A 79 0.74 -0.07 4.19
N PRO A 80 1.31 -0.86 3.27
CA PRO A 80 1.87 -2.17 3.57
C PRO A 80 3.26 -2.03 4.21
N VAL A 81 3.33 -1.42 5.40
CA VAL A 81 4.55 -1.11 6.15
C VAL A 81 4.51 -1.65 7.57
N ASN A 82 5.68 -1.90 8.15
CA ASN A 82 5.89 -2.38 9.52
C ASN A 82 7.05 -1.67 10.24
N GLY A 83 7.83 -0.84 9.55
CA GLY A 83 8.93 -0.07 10.13
C GLY A 83 8.71 1.44 9.97
N ILE A 84 9.14 2.18 10.99
CA ILE A 84 9.20 3.64 11.03
C ILE A 84 10.68 3.96 11.22
N HIS A 85 11.20 4.89 10.43
CA HIS A 85 12.57 5.39 10.58
C HIS A 85 12.62 6.87 10.25
N VAL A 86 13.01 7.70 11.21
CA VAL A 86 13.22 9.12 11.00
C VAL A 86 14.70 9.41 10.73
N ASN A 87 14.99 10.35 9.83
CA ASN A 87 16.37 10.76 9.60
C ASN A 87 16.95 11.50 10.83
N PRO A 88 18.30 11.60 10.95
CA PRO A 88 18.94 12.24 12.10
C PRO A 88 18.49 13.68 12.38
N PHE A 89 18.02 14.40 11.35
CA PHE A 89 17.56 15.78 11.47
C PHE A 89 16.07 15.91 11.80
N GLY A 90 15.27 14.84 11.77
CA GLY A 90 13.82 14.93 12.01
C GLY A 90 13.02 15.57 10.87
N THR A 91 13.55 15.60 9.66
CA THR A 91 12.91 16.25 8.49
C THR A 91 12.27 15.26 7.53
N LEU A 92 12.84 14.06 7.42
CA LEU A 92 12.42 13.00 6.52
C LEU A 92 12.01 11.76 7.32
N LEU A 93 10.92 11.16 6.88
CA LEU A 93 10.38 9.93 7.44
C LEU A 93 10.41 8.84 6.37
N ALA A 94 11.01 7.70 6.68
CA ALA A 94 10.88 6.47 5.89
C ALA A 94 9.94 5.50 6.58
N LEU A 95 8.84 5.17 5.91
CA LEU A 95 7.96 4.07 6.28
C LEU A 95 8.32 2.85 5.43
N THR A 96 8.68 1.75 6.08
CA THR A 96 9.28 0.60 5.42
C THR A 96 8.42 -0.65 5.62
N GLY A 97 8.33 -1.47 4.59
CA GLY A 97 7.66 -2.77 4.63
C GLY A 97 8.65 -3.89 4.35
N PHE A 98 9.39 -4.33 5.37
CA PHE A 98 10.46 -5.33 5.25
C PHE A 98 10.10 -6.68 5.87
N GLY A 99 10.96 -7.68 5.64
CA GLY A 99 10.72 -9.07 6.05
C GLY A 99 9.68 -9.73 5.14
N ASN A 100 8.52 -10.08 5.68
CA ASN A 100 7.46 -10.76 4.92
C ASN A 100 6.61 -9.80 4.03
N LEU A 101 7.01 -8.53 3.94
CA LEU A 101 6.35 -7.53 3.10
C LEU A 101 7.13 -7.31 1.82
N SER A 102 6.51 -6.64 0.85
CA SER A 102 7.04 -6.50 -0.52
C SER A 102 8.29 -5.62 -0.66
N GLY A 103 8.90 -5.16 0.43
CA GLY A 103 10.08 -4.30 0.42
C GLY A 103 9.77 -2.85 0.04
N ASN A 104 8.55 -2.36 0.22
CA ASN A 104 8.22 -0.98 -0.14
C ASN A 104 8.84 0.00 0.87
N VAL A 105 9.39 1.09 0.37
CA VAL A 105 9.88 2.22 1.15
C VAL A 105 9.13 3.47 0.71
N TYR A 106 8.50 4.17 1.63
CA TYR A 106 7.80 5.43 1.42
C TYR A 106 8.55 6.53 2.15
N VAL A 107 9.08 7.49 1.41
CA VAL A 107 9.80 8.64 1.99
C VAL A 107 8.87 9.85 2.00
N TRP A 108 8.62 10.38 3.19
CA TRP A 108 7.78 11.54 3.45
C TRP A 108 8.61 12.72 3.94
N ASN A 109 8.18 13.91 3.54
CA ASN A 109 8.63 15.15 4.17
C ASN A 109 7.73 15.43 5.38
N LEU A 110 8.31 15.52 6.58
CA LEU A 110 7.54 15.78 7.81
C LEU A 110 7.06 17.23 7.90
N LYS A 111 7.84 18.20 7.38
CA LYS A 111 7.50 19.63 7.38
C LYS A 111 6.31 19.92 6.44
N THR A 112 6.38 19.43 5.20
CA THR A 112 5.32 19.68 4.19
C THR A 112 4.22 18.62 4.20
N LYS A 113 4.40 17.50 4.92
CA LYS A 113 3.46 16.37 4.98
C LYS A 113 3.14 15.77 3.61
N THR A 114 4.14 15.75 2.73
CA THR A 114 4.02 15.24 1.35
C THR A 114 4.89 14.01 1.14
N LEU A 115 4.36 13.03 0.41
CA LEU A 115 5.14 11.90 -0.08
C LEU A 115 6.14 12.39 -1.13
N ILE A 116 7.44 12.18 -0.89
CA ILE A 116 8.52 12.53 -1.80
C ILE A 116 8.77 11.39 -2.78
N SER A 117 8.98 10.18 -2.27
CA SER A 117 9.32 9.01 -3.09
C SER A 117 8.69 7.74 -2.55
N ASN A 118 8.48 6.79 -3.45
CA ASN A 118 8.13 5.42 -3.15
C ASN A 118 8.90 4.48 -4.07
N PHE A 119 9.69 3.58 -3.50
CA PHE A 119 10.50 2.61 -4.23
C PHE A 119 10.52 1.26 -3.51
N LYS A 120 11.13 0.25 -4.13
CA LYS A 120 11.26 -1.10 -3.59
C LYS A 120 12.70 -1.44 -3.27
N ALA A 121 12.94 -1.82 -2.03
CA ALA A 121 14.14 -2.47 -1.54
C ALA A 121 13.74 -3.89 -1.07
N ILE A 122 13.76 -4.82 -2.01
CA ILE A 122 13.38 -6.22 -1.79
C ILE A 122 14.45 -6.89 -0.91
N ASP A 123 14.06 -7.93 -0.17
CA ASP A 123 14.96 -8.77 0.64
C ASP A 123 15.72 -8.03 1.75
N THR A 124 15.28 -6.81 2.07
CA THR A 124 15.93 -5.99 3.09
C THR A 124 15.63 -6.54 4.48
N THR A 125 16.71 -6.74 5.22
CA THR A 125 16.69 -7.22 6.61
C THR A 125 17.08 -6.14 7.61
N TYR A 126 17.80 -5.12 7.15
CA TYR A 126 18.30 -4.00 7.92
C TYR A 126 18.15 -2.70 7.14
N TYR A 127 17.79 -1.65 7.86
CA TYR A 127 17.64 -0.31 7.32
C TYR A 127 18.25 0.69 8.30
N SER A 128 18.94 1.69 7.76
CA SER A 128 19.37 2.84 8.54
C SER A 128 19.52 4.07 7.66
N TRP A 129 19.20 5.23 8.24
CA TRP A 129 19.57 6.51 7.65
C TRP A 129 21.07 6.75 7.79
N LEU A 130 21.68 7.41 6.81
CA LEU A 130 23.03 7.93 6.95
C LEU A 130 23.03 9.25 7.73
N ALA A 131 24.18 9.58 8.32
CA ALA A 131 24.37 10.78 9.12
C ALA A 131 24.14 12.09 8.33
N ASP A 132 24.23 12.05 7.01
CA ASP A 132 23.91 13.20 6.14
C ASP A 132 22.40 13.47 6.02
N GLY A 133 21.56 12.56 6.50
CA GLY A 133 20.11 12.69 6.55
C GLY A 133 19.40 12.73 5.19
N ILE A 134 20.09 12.50 4.08
CA ILE A 134 19.54 12.42 2.72
C ILE A 134 19.74 11.06 2.08
N HIS A 135 20.70 10.27 2.56
CA HIS A 135 20.94 8.92 2.07
C HIS A 135 20.53 7.89 3.12
N MET A 136 20.22 6.70 2.65
CA MET A 136 19.83 5.57 3.49
C MET A 136 20.46 4.29 2.97
N ILE A 137 20.75 3.38 3.89
CA ILE A 137 21.28 2.06 3.59
C ILE A 137 20.18 1.02 3.83
N THR A 138 20.04 0.12 2.87
CA THR A 138 19.30 -1.13 3.03
C THR A 138 20.27 -2.29 2.89
N ALA A 139 20.19 -3.27 3.77
CA ALA A 139 21.07 -4.43 3.72
C ALA A 139 20.33 -5.75 3.93
N THR A 140 20.90 -6.78 3.31
CA THR A 140 20.47 -8.16 3.45
C THR A 140 21.57 -8.90 4.19
N HIS A 141 21.41 -9.06 5.50
CA HIS A 141 22.37 -9.76 6.33
C HIS A 141 22.23 -11.28 6.17
N TYR A 142 23.37 -11.95 6.10
CA TYR A 142 23.46 -13.38 5.82
C TYR A 142 22.83 -14.23 6.93
N ASP A 143 22.81 -13.76 8.17
CA ASP A 143 22.23 -14.46 9.31
C ASP A 143 20.72 -14.72 9.14
N ARG A 144 20.00 -13.71 8.64
CA ARG A 144 18.54 -13.72 8.48
C ARG A 144 18.11 -14.24 7.11
N LEU A 145 18.81 -13.87 6.05
CA LEU A 145 18.47 -14.28 4.68
C LEU A 145 19.72 -14.72 3.91
N LYS A 146 19.69 -15.97 3.43
CA LYS A 146 20.83 -16.63 2.74
C LYS A 146 20.92 -16.30 1.24
N VAL A 147 20.06 -15.41 0.75
CA VAL A 147 20.02 -14.97 -0.65
C VAL A 147 20.15 -13.46 -0.70
N ALA A 148 20.66 -12.93 -1.82
CA ALA A 148 20.82 -11.49 -2.06
C ALA A 148 21.64 -10.77 -0.97
N ASN A 149 22.64 -11.45 -0.40
CA ASN A 149 23.52 -10.87 0.62
C ASN A 149 24.28 -9.67 0.04
N GLY A 150 24.31 -8.57 0.78
CA GLY A 150 24.87 -7.31 0.30
C GLY A 150 24.12 -6.11 0.82
N PHE A 151 24.46 -4.94 0.30
CA PHE A 151 23.86 -3.67 0.70
C PHE A 151 23.68 -2.70 -0.46
N LYS A 152 22.74 -1.78 -0.28
CA LYS A 152 22.38 -0.74 -1.25
C LYS A 152 22.29 0.58 -0.54
N VAL A 153 22.84 1.62 -1.17
CA VAL A 153 22.75 3.00 -0.74
C VAL A 153 21.77 3.71 -1.65
N TRP A 154 20.77 4.34 -1.05
CA TRP A 154 19.70 5.06 -1.74
C TRP A 154 19.74 6.53 -1.37
N ASN A 155 19.33 7.38 -2.29
CA ASN A 155 18.98 8.76 -2.01
C ASN A 155 17.50 8.86 -1.57
N TYR A 156 17.14 9.84 -0.76
CA TYR A 156 15.75 10.11 -0.34
C TYR A 156 14.77 10.28 -1.51
N LEU A 157 15.26 10.67 -2.69
CA LEU A 157 14.49 10.72 -3.93
C LEU A 157 14.16 9.33 -4.52
N GLY A 158 14.67 8.25 -3.94
CA GLY A 158 14.42 6.87 -4.37
C GLY A 158 15.33 6.39 -5.51
N SER A 159 16.39 7.13 -5.84
CA SER A 159 17.44 6.69 -6.74
C SER A 159 18.46 5.81 -6.00
N LEU A 160 18.92 4.75 -6.68
CA LEU A 160 20.00 3.90 -6.20
C LEU A 160 21.33 4.61 -6.48
N VAL A 161 22.12 4.85 -5.44
CA VAL A 161 23.43 5.51 -5.52
C VAL A 161 24.54 4.47 -5.66
N HIS A 162 24.47 3.41 -4.85
CA HIS A 162 25.47 2.35 -4.84
C HIS A 162 24.84 1.02 -4.46
N GLN A 163 25.40 -0.07 -4.97
CA GLN A 163 25.04 -1.43 -4.61
C GLN A 163 26.31 -2.26 -4.56
N GLN A 164 26.46 -3.02 -3.47
CA GLN A 164 27.50 -4.00 -3.30
C GLN A 164 26.85 -5.34 -2.96
N ASP A 165 27.00 -6.29 -3.87
CA ASP A 165 26.56 -7.66 -3.65
C ASP A 165 27.74 -8.47 -3.07
N CYS A 166 27.43 -9.31 -2.09
CA CYS A 166 28.35 -10.29 -1.51
C CYS A 166 28.03 -11.63 -2.17
N CYS A 167 28.74 -11.95 -3.26
CA CYS A 167 28.54 -13.22 -3.97
C CYS A 167 28.94 -14.41 -3.10
N ASP A 168 28.15 -15.48 -3.14
CA ASP A 168 28.41 -16.73 -2.41
C ASP A 168 29.80 -17.32 -2.75
N ASP A 169 30.25 -17.16 -4.00
CA ASP A 169 31.56 -17.66 -4.47
C ASP A 169 32.75 -16.96 -3.79
N SER A 170 32.56 -15.76 -3.26
CA SER A 170 33.63 -14.97 -2.65
C SER A 170 33.93 -15.35 -1.20
N GLN A 171 33.12 -16.22 -0.57
CA GLN A 171 33.12 -16.52 0.86
C GLN A 171 33.00 -15.30 1.80
N ILE A 172 32.78 -14.11 1.26
CA ILE A 172 32.61 -12.88 2.04
C ILE A 172 31.13 -12.74 2.35
N GLN A 173 30.75 -12.94 3.61
CA GLN A 173 29.37 -12.84 4.08
C GLN A 173 29.19 -11.55 4.88
N LEU A 174 28.21 -10.75 4.46
CA LEU A 174 27.82 -9.55 5.20
C LEU A 174 26.90 -9.94 6.35
N TYR A 175 27.40 -9.79 7.58
CA TYR A 175 26.63 -10.03 8.80
C TYR A 175 26.03 -8.77 9.41
N GLN A 176 26.72 -7.64 9.30
CA GLN A 176 26.28 -6.39 9.92
C GLN A 176 26.85 -5.17 9.22
N ILE A 177 26.07 -4.08 9.23
CA ILE A 177 26.52 -2.75 8.83
C ILE A 177 26.42 -1.81 10.02
N PHE A 178 27.47 -1.01 10.21
CA PHE A 178 27.48 0.11 11.14
C PHE A 178 27.70 1.40 10.34
N PRO A 179 26.64 2.16 10.04
CA PRO A 179 26.79 3.49 9.48
C PRO A 179 27.63 4.36 10.42
N PHE A 180 28.67 4.99 9.89
CA PHE A 180 29.46 5.94 10.67
C PHE A 180 28.64 7.20 10.90
N ASP A 181 28.43 7.56 12.18
CA ASP A 181 27.66 8.73 12.59
C ASP A 181 28.51 9.70 13.43
N PRO A 182 29.25 10.62 12.78
CA PRO A 182 30.03 11.63 13.48
C PRO A 182 29.13 12.75 13.99
N VAL A 183 29.10 12.92 15.31
CA VAL A 183 28.42 14.03 15.99
C VAL A 183 28.93 15.38 15.42
N ASP A 184 27.99 16.30 15.17
CA ASP A 184 28.21 17.69 14.74
C ASP A 184 28.97 17.90 13.40
N ARG A 185 29.14 16.87 12.58
CA ARG A 185 29.78 17.03 11.26
C ARG A 185 28.81 17.49 10.17
N PHE A 186 27.56 17.03 10.23
CA PHE A 186 26.59 17.23 9.16
C PHE A 186 25.59 18.33 9.53
N VAL A 187 25.36 19.23 8.57
CA VAL A 187 24.36 20.29 8.68
C VAL A 187 23.04 19.79 8.09
N GLU A 188 21.91 20.25 8.63
CA GLU A 188 20.60 19.92 8.10
C GLU A 188 20.54 20.21 6.58
N PRO A 189 20.20 19.20 5.75
CA PRO A 189 20.17 19.35 4.30
C PRO A 189 18.97 20.19 3.85
N THR A 190 19.20 21.12 2.91
CA THR A 190 18.12 21.86 2.25
C THR A 190 17.34 20.94 1.31
N LEU A 191 16.14 20.54 1.73
CA LEU A 191 15.24 19.76 0.90
C LEU A 191 14.66 20.64 -0.21
N GLN A 192 14.80 20.24 -1.47
CA GLN A 192 14.23 20.98 -2.60
C GLN A 192 12.70 20.81 -2.62
N ALA A 193 11.98 21.86 -2.22
CA ALA A 193 10.53 21.85 -2.20
C ALA A 193 9.96 21.59 -3.62
N GLY A 194 9.08 20.61 -3.75
CA GLY A 194 8.39 20.29 -5.01
C GLY A 194 9.04 19.20 -5.87
N VAL A 195 10.24 18.72 -5.53
CA VAL A 195 10.85 17.59 -6.24
C VAL A 195 10.16 16.29 -5.79
N LYS A 196 9.35 15.72 -6.69
CA LYS A 196 8.85 14.35 -6.53
C LYS A 196 9.92 13.40 -7.04
N GLY A 197 10.38 12.53 -6.14
CA GLY A 197 11.28 11.44 -6.48
C GLY A 197 10.58 10.33 -7.25
N LYS A 198 11.24 9.18 -7.32
CA LYS A 198 10.66 7.96 -7.89
C LYS A 198 9.43 7.58 -7.07
N ILE A 199 8.24 7.55 -7.67
CA ILE A 199 7.01 7.03 -7.06
C ILE A 199 6.56 5.84 -7.89
N LEU A 200 6.53 4.65 -7.30
CA LEU A 200 5.96 3.49 -7.99
C LEU A 200 4.45 3.69 -8.10
N CYS A 201 3.96 3.79 -9.33
CA CYS A 201 2.53 3.63 -9.58
C CYS A 201 2.17 2.18 -9.23
N GLN A 202 1.19 1.98 -8.34
CA GLN A 202 0.63 0.66 -8.12
C GLN A 202 0.06 0.16 -9.46
N GLU A 203 0.57 -0.96 -9.96
CA GLU A 203 -0.06 -1.62 -11.10
C GLU A 203 -1.52 -1.93 -10.70
N PRO A 204 -2.51 -1.69 -11.59
CA PRO A 204 -3.90 -1.98 -11.26
C PRO A 204 -4.00 -3.47 -10.91
N VAL A 205 -4.56 -3.78 -9.74
CA VAL A 205 -4.74 -5.14 -9.24
C VAL A 205 -5.49 -5.94 -10.30
N LYS A 206 -4.76 -6.74 -11.09
CA LYS A 206 -5.38 -7.63 -12.07
C LYS A 206 -6.12 -8.70 -11.30
N LYS A 207 -7.46 -8.69 -11.40
CA LYS A 207 -8.31 -9.72 -10.81
C LYS A 207 -7.78 -11.09 -11.25
N TYR A 208 -7.46 -11.96 -10.29
CA TYR A 208 -6.88 -13.27 -10.55
C TYR A 208 -7.76 -14.04 -11.54
N VAL A 209 -7.17 -14.47 -12.65
CA VAL A 209 -7.85 -15.33 -13.63
C VAL A 209 -7.37 -16.76 -13.38
N PRO A 210 -8.24 -17.67 -12.94
CA PRO A 210 -7.90 -19.07 -12.74
C PRO A 210 -7.24 -19.66 -13.99
N PRO A 211 -6.28 -20.59 -13.85
CA PRO A 211 -5.58 -21.21 -14.98
C PRO A 211 -6.52 -21.81 -16.03
N SER A 212 -7.68 -22.32 -15.60
CA SER A 212 -8.73 -22.88 -16.45
C SER A 212 -9.42 -21.87 -17.38
N LEU A 213 -9.33 -20.57 -17.09
CA LEU A 213 -9.89 -19.47 -17.88
C LEU A 213 -8.84 -18.73 -18.70
N ARG A 214 -7.54 -19.03 -18.50
CA ARG A 214 -6.43 -18.31 -19.15
C ARG A 214 -6.32 -18.60 -20.66
N ASN A 215 -6.72 -19.81 -21.08
CA ASN A 215 -6.64 -20.25 -22.48
C ASN A 215 -7.98 -20.20 -23.23
N LYS A 216 -9.07 -19.74 -22.58
CA LYS A 216 -10.29 -19.42 -23.31
C LYS A 216 -10.08 -18.07 -23.98
N LEU A 217 -9.60 -18.08 -25.22
CA LEU A 217 -9.72 -16.92 -26.10
C LEU A 217 -11.17 -16.44 -26.02
N PRO A 218 -11.44 -15.13 -25.89
CA PRO A 218 -12.77 -14.63 -26.13
C PRO A 218 -13.12 -15.03 -27.56
N GLU A 219 -14.09 -15.93 -27.73
CA GLU A 219 -14.71 -16.18 -29.02
C GLU A 219 -15.20 -14.81 -29.51
N GLN A 220 -14.45 -14.23 -30.44
CA GLN A 220 -14.98 -13.22 -31.33
C GLN A 220 -16.28 -13.81 -31.87
N SER A 221 -17.39 -13.13 -31.58
CA SER A 221 -18.73 -13.47 -32.05
C SER A 221 -18.68 -13.75 -33.55
N LYS A 222 -18.52 -15.02 -33.93
CA LYS A 222 -18.71 -15.46 -35.30
C LYS A 222 -20.19 -15.27 -35.57
N LEU A 223 -20.50 -14.31 -36.43
CA LEU A 223 -21.77 -14.19 -37.12
C LEU A 223 -22.04 -15.52 -37.84
N ILE A 224 -22.74 -16.44 -37.16
CA ILE A 224 -23.30 -17.63 -37.79
C ILE A 224 -24.51 -17.13 -38.58
N LYS A 225 -24.35 -17.05 -39.92
CA LYS A 225 -25.49 -16.96 -40.84
C LYS A 225 -26.36 -18.21 -40.61
N PRO A 226 -27.69 -18.09 -40.47
CA PRO A 226 -28.54 -19.26 -40.26
C PRO A 226 -28.48 -20.17 -41.51
N PRO A 227 -28.33 -21.50 -41.35
CA PRO A 227 -28.41 -22.43 -42.46
C PRO A 227 -29.85 -22.51 -43.00
N PRO A 228 -30.04 -22.83 -44.30
CA PRO A 228 -31.37 -22.93 -44.90
C PRO A 228 -32.17 -24.10 -44.32
N PRO A 229 -33.51 -23.99 -44.25
CA PRO A 229 -34.36 -25.00 -43.62
C PRO A 229 -34.43 -26.27 -44.47
N LYS A 230 -34.17 -27.42 -43.84
CA LYS A 230 -34.46 -28.74 -44.43
C LYS A 230 -35.85 -29.23 -43.99
N PRO A 231 -36.58 -29.94 -44.87
CA PRO A 231 -37.99 -30.27 -44.69
C PRO A 231 -38.24 -31.33 -43.62
N SER A 232 -39.41 -31.20 -43.00
CA SER A 232 -39.95 -31.99 -41.88
C SER A 232 -40.26 -33.44 -42.23
N ILE A 233 -39.82 -34.37 -41.39
CA ILE A 233 -40.38 -35.72 -41.27
C ILE A 233 -40.89 -35.88 -39.84
N LYS A 234 -42.16 -36.28 -39.72
CA LYS A 234 -42.90 -36.51 -38.48
C LYS A 234 -42.58 -37.90 -37.91
N SER A 235 -42.33 -37.98 -36.60
CA SER A 235 -42.68 -39.17 -35.81
C SER A 235 -42.99 -38.77 -34.36
N LEU A 236 -43.88 -39.53 -33.74
CA LEU A 236 -44.75 -39.17 -32.63
C LEU A 236 -44.19 -39.43 -31.22
N SER A 237 -44.76 -38.68 -30.25
CA SER A 237 -44.94 -38.97 -28.81
C SER A 237 -43.70 -38.86 -27.91
N ASN A 238 -43.69 -38.31 -26.68
CA ASN A 238 -44.74 -38.01 -25.69
C ASN A 238 -44.30 -36.86 -24.73
N HIS A 239 -45.31 -36.21 -24.09
CA HIS A 239 -45.38 -35.39 -22.85
C HIS A 239 -44.09 -35.17 -22.01
N HIS A 240 -43.81 -34.03 -21.33
CA HIS A 240 -44.66 -33.08 -20.61
C HIS A 240 -43.87 -31.81 -20.18
N HIS A 241 -44.63 -30.75 -19.90
CA HIS A 241 -44.42 -29.62 -18.96
C HIS A 241 -43.73 -28.30 -19.36
N ASN A 242 -44.58 -27.27 -19.28
CA ASN A 242 -44.37 -25.82 -19.35
C ASN A 242 -43.42 -25.28 -18.27
N LYS A 243 -42.51 -24.38 -18.66
CA LYS A 243 -42.14 -23.17 -17.91
C LYS A 243 -41.83 -22.05 -18.90
N SER A 244 -42.53 -20.92 -18.74
CA SER A 244 -42.44 -19.70 -19.53
C SER A 244 -41.07 -19.02 -19.41
N LYS A 245 -40.44 -18.72 -20.55
CA LYS A 245 -39.25 -17.87 -20.67
C LYS A 245 -39.66 -16.38 -20.69
N PRO A 246 -38.89 -15.47 -20.07
CA PRO A 246 -39.09 -14.03 -20.26
C PRO A 246 -38.59 -13.59 -21.65
N MET A 247 -39.30 -12.60 -22.19
CA MET A 247 -39.20 -12.01 -23.52
C MET A 247 -37.80 -11.44 -23.81
N GLU A 248 -37.15 -11.90 -24.88
CA GLU A 248 -35.89 -11.32 -25.40
C GLU A 248 -36.16 -9.90 -25.89
N THR A 249 -35.66 -8.89 -25.16
CA THR A 249 -35.69 -7.50 -25.63
C THR A 249 -34.59 -7.27 -26.66
N ASP A 250 -35.01 -6.83 -27.84
CA ASP A 250 -34.20 -6.61 -29.04
C ASP A 250 -32.92 -5.80 -28.76
N PRO A 251 -31.71 -6.29 -29.14
CA PRO A 251 -30.43 -5.62 -28.85
C PRO A 251 -30.32 -4.18 -29.38
N GLN A 252 -31.10 -3.82 -30.40
CA GLN A 252 -31.14 -2.45 -30.94
C GLN A 252 -31.79 -1.47 -29.95
N VAL A 253 -32.86 -1.87 -29.27
CA VAL A 253 -33.56 -1.03 -28.28
C VAL A 253 -32.67 -0.74 -27.06
N ILE A 254 -31.80 -1.68 -26.68
CA ILE A 254 -30.83 -1.51 -25.59
C ILE A 254 -29.76 -0.49 -25.98
N LYS A 255 -29.28 -0.51 -27.23
CA LYS A 255 -28.29 0.44 -27.74
C LYS A 255 -28.86 1.86 -27.82
N GLU A 256 -30.09 2.01 -28.29
CA GLU A 256 -30.76 3.32 -28.36
C GLU A 256 -31.01 3.94 -26.97
N LYS A 257 -31.42 3.13 -25.99
CA LYS A 257 -31.56 3.59 -24.60
C LYS A 257 -30.23 4.07 -24.01
N LYS A 258 -29.13 3.35 -24.27
CA LYS A 258 -27.79 3.75 -23.84
C LYS A 258 -27.33 5.04 -24.51
N LEU A 259 -27.58 5.20 -25.81
CA LEU A 259 -27.23 6.42 -26.55
C LEU A 259 -28.02 7.64 -26.05
N LYS A 260 -29.31 7.48 -25.75
CA LYS A 260 -30.16 8.55 -25.20
C LYS A 260 -29.70 8.98 -23.81
N ASN A 261 -29.27 8.05 -22.96
CA ASN A 261 -28.70 8.37 -21.65
C ASN A 261 -27.36 9.10 -21.75
N LEU A 262 -26.52 8.75 -22.72
CA LEU A 262 -25.24 9.41 -22.93
C LEU A 262 -25.42 10.86 -23.39
N ARG A 263 -26.37 11.10 -24.31
CA ARG A 263 -26.72 12.46 -24.76
C ARG A 263 -27.23 13.36 -23.63
N LYS A 264 -28.06 12.82 -22.73
CA LYS A 264 -28.52 13.56 -21.54
C LYS A 264 -27.36 13.96 -20.62
N LYS A 265 -26.39 13.06 -20.39
CA LYS A 265 -25.21 13.37 -19.57
C LYS A 265 -24.32 14.45 -20.19
N LEU A 266 -24.16 14.45 -21.51
CA LEU A 266 -23.40 15.49 -22.21
C LEU A 266 -24.05 16.88 -22.08
N GLN A 267 -25.37 16.96 -22.25
CA GLN A 267 -26.11 18.22 -22.05
C GLN A 267 -25.99 18.75 -20.63
N GLN A 268 -26.02 17.86 -19.63
CA GLN A 268 -25.86 18.25 -18.23
C GLN A 268 -24.44 18.76 -17.93
N ILE A 269 -23.41 18.20 -18.57
CA ILE A 269 -22.03 18.68 -18.46
C ILE A 269 -21.88 20.06 -19.13
N GLU A 270 -22.50 20.29 -20.29
CA GLU A 270 -22.48 21.61 -20.94
C GLU A 270 -23.19 22.68 -20.11
N GLN A 271 -24.29 22.34 -19.44
CA GLN A 271 -24.97 23.24 -18.51
C GLN A 271 -24.10 23.58 -17.30
N LEU A 272 -23.40 22.58 -16.73
CA LEU A 272 -22.48 22.80 -15.61
C LEU A 272 -21.27 23.67 -16.00
N LYS A 273 -20.75 23.52 -17.22
CA LYS A 273 -19.68 24.40 -17.73
C LYS A 273 -20.12 25.85 -17.84
N LYS A 274 -21.34 26.11 -18.34
CA LYS A 274 -21.88 27.48 -18.43
C LYS A 274 -22.04 28.16 -17.07
N ILE A 275 -22.36 27.39 -16.03
CA ILE A 275 -22.48 27.90 -14.65
C ILE A 275 -21.10 28.22 -14.03
N GLN A 276 -20.02 27.64 -14.58
CA GLN A 276 -18.66 27.79 -14.05
C GLN A 276 -17.89 28.94 -14.73
N ASP A 277 -18.40 29.46 -15.85
CA ASP A 277 -17.85 30.57 -16.63
C ASP A 277 -18.58 31.92 -16.37
N GLU A 278 -19.61 31.95 -15.51
CA GLU A 278 -20.25 33.16 -14.94
C GLU A 278 -19.72 33.45 -13.52
#